data_AF-A0A077ZD92-F1
#
_entry.id   AF-A0A077ZD92-F1
#
_cell.length_a   1.000
_cell.length_b   1.000
_cell.length_c   1.000
_cell.angle_alpha   90.00
_cell.angle_beta   90.00
_cell.angle_gamma   90.00
#
_symmetry.space_group_name_H-M   'P 1'
#
loop_
_entity.id
_entity.type
_entity.pdbx_description
1 polymer ?
#
loop_
_entity_poly.entity_id
_entity_poly.type
_entity_poly.pdbx_seq_one_letter_code
_entity_poly.pdbx_strand_id
1 'polypeptide(L)'
;MTGSMCNRFVPLLVYLATIATAIDQDHCVWYKECIVDNIRKNCVYNGPPLPLKDLEALNTIIKMCPSLIEDHFKGSSKELSLCCDADQVRTLAMNMNIPQQYFSRCPSCLQNFVQLWCQLTCSPKQSSFLNVTGTVDAEGKAAVQEIQYHVTNTFVSGVFNSCRYVQDPSTNQRVMNIMCRGKCLTFHC
;
A
#
# COMPACT_ATOMS: atom_id res chain seq x y z
N MET A 1 -74.18 38.16 1.02
CA MET A 1 -73.77 37.38 -0.18
C MET A 1 -72.27 37.51 -0.33
N THR A 2 -71.52 36.65 0.34
CA THR A 2 -70.05 36.70 0.45
C THR A 2 -69.49 35.51 -0.34
N GLY A 3 -68.82 35.81 -1.46
CA GLY A 3 -68.19 34.83 -2.34
C GLY A 3 -66.87 34.33 -1.79
N SER A 4 -66.71 33.01 -1.79
CA SER A 4 -65.57 32.24 -1.29
C SER A 4 -64.31 32.46 -2.13
N MET A 5 -63.20 32.80 -1.46
CA MET A 5 -61.84 32.67 -2.00
C MET A 5 -61.39 31.21 -1.88
N CYS A 6 -60.96 30.59 -2.98
CA CYS A 6 -60.19 29.35 -2.93
C CYS A 6 -58.86 29.58 -3.66
N ASN A 7 -57.87 30.05 -2.89
CA ASN A 7 -56.51 30.26 -3.33
C ASN A 7 -55.78 28.89 -3.33
N ARG A 8 -55.52 28.33 -4.50
CA ARG A 8 -54.72 27.11 -4.67
C ARG A 8 -53.23 27.46 -4.57
N PHE A 9 -52.68 27.39 -3.36
CA PHE A 9 -51.23 27.24 -3.16
C PHE A 9 -50.85 25.79 -3.48
N VAL A 10 -50.22 25.57 -4.63
CA VAL A 10 -49.54 24.32 -4.95
C VAL A 10 -48.19 24.35 -4.24
N PRO A 11 -47.90 23.46 -3.27
CA PRO A 11 -46.59 23.41 -2.66
C PRO A 11 -45.63 22.75 -3.66
N LEU A 12 -44.62 23.51 -4.09
CA LEU A 12 -43.50 23.02 -4.88
C LEU A 12 -42.68 22.08 -3.99
N LEU A 13 -43.00 20.78 -4.02
CA LEU A 13 -42.19 19.73 -3.41
C LEU A 13 -40.87 19.62 -4.20
N VAL A 14 -39.86 20.37 -3.75
CA VAL A 14 -38.46 20.21 -4.18
C VAL A 14 -37.97 18.86 -3.65
N TYR A 15 -38.03 17.83 -4.50
CA TYR A 15 -37.33 16.57 -4.27
C TYR A 15 -35.82 16.84 -4.34
N LEU A 16 -35.17 17.03 -3.19
CA LEU A 16 -33.72 16.90 -3.05
C LEU A 16 -33.36 15.41 -3.17
N ALA A 17 -33.09 14.96 -4.39
CA ALA A 17 -32.44 13.67 -4.60
C ALA A 17 -30.99 13.77 -4.12
N THR A 18 -30.71 13.31 -2.89
CA THR A 18 -29.34 13.09 -2.43
C THR A 18 -28.75 11.94 -3.23
N ILE A 19 -27.97 12.26 -4.25
CA ILE A 19 -27.08 11.30 -4.89
C ILE A 19 -25.98 11.00 -3.86
N ALA A 20 -26.17 9.93 -3.09
CA ALA A 20 -25.10 9.35 -2.29
C ALA A 20 -24.10 8.72 -3.28
N THR A 21 -23.07 9.47 -3.67
CA THR A 21 -21.90 8.88 -4.30
C THR A 21 -21.31 7.91 -3.28
N ALA A 22 -21.32 6.60 -3.59
CA ALA A 22 -20.51 5.64 -2.86
C ALA A 22 -19.05 6.06 -3.05
N ILE A 23 -18.50 6.79 -2.07
CA ILE A 23 -17.08 7.00 -1.97
C ILE A 23 -16.54 5.62 -1.60
N ASP A 24 -15.91 4.95 -2.56
CA ASP A 24 -15.17 3.73 -2.30
C ASP A 24 -14.15 4.05 -1.20
N GLN A 25 -14.43 3.60 0.02
CA GLN A 25 -13.56 3.88 1.14
C GLN A 25 -12.30 3.04 0.94
N ASP A 26 -11.17 3.71 0.88
CA ASP A 26 -9.84 3.10 0.91
C ASP A 26 -9.81 1.90 1.88
N HIS A 27 -9.50 0.72 1.34
CA HIS A 27 -9.53 -0.55 2.08
C HIS A 27 -8.28 -1.39 1.76
N CYS A 28 -8.10 -2.47 2.50
CA CYS A 28 -7.03 -3.44 2.26
C CYS A 28 -7.38 -4.38 1.12
N VAL A 29 -6.40 -4.97 0.45
CA VAL A 29 -6.64 -6.08 -0.49
C VAL A 29 -6.13 -7.43 0.03
N TRP A 30 -5.33 -7.38 1.09
CA TRP A 30 -4.92 -8.54 1.87
C TRP A 30 -4.73 -8.20 3.35
N TYR A 31 -4.65 -9.26 4.16
CA TYR A 31 -4.28 -9.20 5.56
C TYR A 31 -3.91 -10.60 6.05
N LYS A 32 -2.84 -10.72 6.85
CA LYS A 32 -2.19 -11.96 7.28
C LYS A 32 -1.50 -12.75 6.16
N GLU A 33 -0.67 -13.69 6.58
CA GLU A 33 -0.02 -14.66 5.71
C GLU A 33 -0.84 -15.95 5.53
N CYS A 34 -0.84 -16.46 4.30
CA CYS A 34 -1.32 -17.77 3.89
C CYS A 34 -0.11 -18.60 3.44
N ILE A 35 -0.18 -19.93 3.57
CA ILE A 35 0.89 -20.84 3.13
C ILE A 35 0.36 -21.65 1.94
N VAL A 36 1.09 -21.61 0.84
CA VAL A 36 0.81 -22.42 -0.37
C VAL A 36 2.12 -23.02 -0.83
N ASP A 37 2.20 -24.35 -0.90
CA ASP A 37 3.42 -25.08 -1.29
C ASP A 37 4.68 -24.67 -0.48
N ASN A 38 4.55 -24.50 0.83
CA ASN A 38 5.58 -23.97 1.75
C ASN A 38 6.05 -22.53 1.46
N ILE A 39 5.36 -21.80 0.59
CA ILE A 39 5.63 -20.39 0.29
C ILE A 39 4.61 -19.52 1.02
N ARG A 40 5.09 -18.53 1.76
CA ARG A 40 4.26 -17.49 2.38
C ARG A 40 3.72 -16.54 1.32
N LYS A 41 2.40 -16.37 1.28
CA LYS A 41 1.66 -15.42 0.45
C LYS A 41 0.77 -14.57 1.33
N ASN A 42 0.21 -13.50 0.80
CA ASN A 42 -0.79 -12.72 1.52
C ASN A 42 -2.18 -13.37 1.38
N CYS A 43 -2.95 -13.48 2.45
CA CYS A 43 -4.35 -13.91 2.36
C CYS A 43 -5.24 -12.77 1.87
N VAL A 44 -6.17 -13.06 0.95
CA VAL A 44 -7.13 -12.06 0.45
C VAL A 44 -7.97 -11.50 1.60
N TYR A 45 -8.10 -10.18 1.63
CA TYR A 45 -8.91 -9.46 2.63
C TYR A 45 -9.30 -8.10 2.08
N ASN A 46 -10.59 -7.87 1.88
CA ASN A 46 -11.16 -6.63 1.31
C ASN A 46 -11.79 -5.73 2.37
N GLY A 47 -11.30 -5.80 3.62
CA GLY A 47 -11.85 -5.03 4.73
C GLY A 47 -11.04 -3.77 5.06
N PRO A 48 -11.46 -3.03 6.10
CA PRO A 48 -10.77 -1.82 6.52
C PRO A 48 -9.37 -2.14 7.10
N PRO A 49 -8.44 -1.16 7.12
CA PRO A 49 -7.18 -1.29 7.85
C PRO A 49 -7.40 -1.66 9.32
N LEU A 50 -6.58 -2.57 9.84
CA LEU A 50 -6.70 -3.10 11.19
C LEU A 50 -5.58 -2.57 12.09
N PRO A 51 -5.84 -2.34 13.39
CA PRO A 51 -4.82 -1.86 14.32
C PRO A 51 -3.61 -2.79 14.44
N LEU A 52 -2.39 -2.25 14.30
CA LEU A 52 -1.16 -2.97 14.56
C LEU A 52 -0.80 -2.86 16.05
N LYS A 53 -1.09 -3.91 16.81
CA LYS A 53 -0.92 -3.94 18.28
C LYS A 53 0.40 -4.53 18.76
N ASP A 54 1.09 -5.28 17.92
CA ASP A 54 2.38 -5.88 18.23
C ASP A 54 3.46 -4.78 18.31
N LEU A 55 4.08 -4.63 19.48
CA LEU A 55 5.03 -3.54 19.76
C LEU A 55 6.33 -3.65 18.95
N GLU A 56 6.79 -4.88 18.68
CA GLU A 56 8.00 -5.12 17.89
C GLU A 56 7.75 -4.75 16.41
N ALA A 57 6.61 -5.18 15.87
CA ALA A 57 6.18 -4.82 14.53
C ALA A 57 5.96 -3.31 14.41
N LEU A 58 5.35 -2.66 15.41
CA LEU A 58 5.17 -1.22 15.45
C LEU A 58 6.51 -0.47 15.41
N ASN A 59 7.48 -0.87 16.22
CA ASN A 59 8.83 -0.29 16.21
C ASN A 59 9.52 -0.49 14.86
N THR A 60 9.30 -1.64 14.21
CA THR A 60 9.82 -1.93 12.88
C THR A 60 9.22 -0.99 11.83
N ILE A 61 7.89 -0.80 11.85
CA ILE A 61 7.20 0.16 10.97
C ILE A 61 7.68 1.59 11.20
N ILE A 62 7.81 2.02 12.45
CA ILE A 62 8.28 3.37 12.80
C ILE A 62 9.67 3.64 12.20
N LYS A 63 10.56 2.65 12.28
CA LYS A 63 11.94 2.77 11.79
C LYS A 63 12.04 2.65 10.25
N MET A 64 11.30 1.71 9.66
CA MET A 64 11.51 1.29 8.27
C MET A 64 10.54 1.97 7.29
N CYS A 65 9.34 2.29 7.74
CA CYS A 65 8.25 2.82 6.91
C CYS A 65 7.69 4.13 7.47
N PRO A 66 8.52 5.18 7.67
CA PRO A 66 8.11 6.41 8.36
C PRO A 66 6.97 7.17 7.65
N SER A 67 6.72 6.91 6.37
CA SER A 67 5.59 7.53 5.65
C SER A 67 4.22 6.98 6.07
N LEU A 68 4.15 5.73 6.56
CA LEU A 68 2.88 5.07 6.90
C LEU A 68 2.26 5.62 8.19
N ILE A 69 3.06 6.35 8.97
CA ILE A 69 2.68 6.89 10.28
C ILE A 69 2.55 8.42 10.25
N GLU A 70 2.77 9.06 9.10
CA GLU A 70 2.70 10.53 8.98
C GLU A 70 1.35 11.08 9.42
N ASP A 71 0.25 10.41 9.06
CA ASP A 71 -1.09 10.83 9.45
C ASP A 71 -1.43 10.45 10.90
N HIS A 72 -0.80 9.41 11.44
CA HIS A 72 -1.01 8.99 12.82
C HIS A 72 -0.50 10.04 13.81
N PHE A 73 0.65 10.68 13.53
CA PHE A 73 1.21 11.71 14.42
C PHE A 73 0.57 13.10 14.26
N LYS A 74 -0.34 13.31 13.29
CA LYS A 74 -1.08 14.58 13.11
C LYS A 74 -2.21 14.78 14.14
N GLY A 75 -2.09 14.20 15.34
CA GLY A 75 -3.04 14.37 16.44
C GLY A 75 -4.22 13.40 16.44
N SER A 76 -4.14 12.31 15.67
CA SER A 76 -5.11 11.22 15.77
C SER A 76 -4.87 10.42 17.05
N SER A 77 -5.85 10.38 17.96
CA SER A 77 -5.85 9.47 19.11
C SER A 77 -6.13 8.01 18.72
N LYS A 78 -6.37 7.75 17.43
CA LYS A 78 -6.71 6.43 16.91
C LYS A 78 -5.45 5.59 16.74
N GLU A 79 -5.53 4.33 17.16
CA GLU A 79 -4.48 3.31 16.96
C GLU A 79 -4.04 3.25 15.49
N LEU A 80 -2.73 3.11 15.25
CA LEU A 80 -2.15 2.94 13.92
C LEU A 80 -2.77 1.72 13.23
N SER A 81 -3.57 1.96 12.21
CA SER A 81 -4.27 0.92 11.45
C SER A 81 -3.63 0.76 10.09
N LEU A 82 -3.26 -0.47 9.73
CA LEU A 82 -2.52 -0.83 8.52
C LEU A 82 -3.14 -2.06 7.85
N CYS A 83 -2.75 -2.31 6.60
CA CYS A 83 -3.16 -3.51 5.84
C CYS A 83 -2.16 -4.66 5.93
N CYS A 84 -1.40 -4.72 7.03
CA CYS A 84 -0.49 -5.82 7.33
C CYS A 84 -0.53 -6.16 8.82
N ASP A 85 -0.32 -7.44 9.14
CA ASP A 85 -0.16 -7.90 10.51
C ASP A 85 1.32 -8.00 10.91
N ALA A 86 1.58 -8.40 12.16
CA ALA A 86 2.95 -8.48 12.69
C ALA A 86 3.83 -9.46 11.90
N ASP A 87 3.28 -10.56 11.41
CA ASP A 87 4.03 -11.56 10.65
C ASP A 87 4.40 -11.03 9.26
N GLN A 88 3.48 -10.35 8.58
CA GLN A 88 3.78 -9.67 7.32
C GLN A 88 4.85 -8.57 7.50
N VAL A 89 4.85 -7.84 8.63
CA VAL A 89 5.90 -6.85 8.93
C VAL A 89 7.26 -7.52 9.11
N ARG A 90 7.32 -8.64 9.85
CA ARG A 90 8.57 -9.43 10.02
C ARG A 90 9.08 -9.96 8.68
N THR A 91 8.19 -10.49 7.84
CA THR A 91 8.52 -10.97 6.49
C THR A 91 9.02 -9.83 5.59
N LEU A 92 8.37 -8.66 5.64
CA LEU A 92 8.82 -7.47 4.91
C LEU A 92 10.24 -7.07 5.35
N ALA A 93 10.48 -6.96 6.66
CA ALA A 93 11.80 -6.61 7.21
C ALA A 93 12.88 -7.62 6.79
N MET A 94 12.57 -8.93 6.85
CA MET A 94 13.47 -9.98 6.40
C MET A 94 13.81 -9.85 4.91
N ASN A 95 12.80 -9.61 4.06
CA ASN A 95 12.99 -9.43 2.62
C ASN A 95 13.82 -8.18 2.28
N MET A 96 13.79 -7.16 3.13
CA MET A 96 14.60 -5.95 2.95
C MET A 96 16.08 -6.11 3.34
N ASN A 97 16.51 -7.23 3.93
CA ASN A 97 17.91 -7.44 4.34
C ASN A 97 18.90 -7.39 3.16
N ILE A 98 18.53 -7.94 2.00
CA ILE A 98 19.38 -7.91 0.81
C ILE A 98 19.44 -6.50 0.20
N PRO A 99 18.29 -5.82 -0.07
CA PRO A 99 18.30 -4.41 -0.49
C PRO A 99 19.10 -3.48 0.45
N GLN A 100 19.01 -3.67 1.76
CA GLN A 100 19.78 -2.89 2.74
C GLN A 100 21.29 -3.01 2.53
N GLN A 101 21.79 -4.20 2.22
CA GLN A 101 23.21 -4.42 1.94
C GLN A 101 23.63 -3.72 0.65
N TYR A 102 22.84 -3.91 -0.42
CA TYR A 102 23.13 -3.31 -1.73
C TYR A 102 23.12 -1.79 -1.71
N PHE A 103 22.11 -1.19 -1.07
CA PHE A 103 21.95 0.27 -1.04
C PHE A 103 22.57 0.93 0.19
N SER A 104 23.39 0.22 0.96
CA SER A 104 24.05 0.71 2.18
C SER A 104 24.86 1.99 1.98
N ARG A 105 25.44 2.21 0.79
CA ARG A 105 26.21 3.43 0.45
C ARG A 105 25.32 4.66 0.18
N CYS A 106 24.02 4.50 0.00
CA CYS A 106 23.09 5.59 -0.31
C CYS A 106 21.79 5.45 0.48
N PRO A 107 21.75 5.92 1.74
CA PRO A 107 20.58 5.78 2.60
C PRO A 107 19.30 6.37 2.02
N SER A 108 19.37 7.47 1.25
CA SER A 108 18.19 8.06 0.62
C SER A 108 17.57 7.16 -0.46
N CYS A 109 18.39 6.52 -1.30
CA CYS A 109 17.91 5.49 -2.24
C CYS A 109 17.27 4.33 -1.48
N LEU A 110 17.94 3.83 -0.44
CA LEU A 110 17.39 2.74 0.37
C LEU A 110 16.02 3.10 0.95
N GLN A 111 15.87 4.30 1.51
CA GLN A 111 14.59 4.79 2.05
C GLN A 111 13.50 4.84 0.96
N ASN A 112 13.81 5.40 -0.22
CA ASN A 112 12.85 5.44 -1.34
C ASN A 112 12.49 4.04 -1.85
N PHE A 113 13.46 3.12 -1.90
CA PHE A 113 13.23 1.73 -2.33
C PHE A 113 12.37 0.96 -1.31
N VAL A 114 12.69 1.07 -0.02
CA VAL A 114 11.91 0.47 1.06
C VAL A 114 10.49 1.04 1.11
N GLN A 115 10.34 2.34 0.90
CA GLN A 115 9.05 3.03 0.83
C GLN A 115 8.10 2.41 -0.20
N LEU A 116 8.59 2.03 -1.39
CA LEU A 116 7.79 1.32 -2.41
C LEU A 116 7.17 0.04 -1.83
N TRP A 117 7.98 -0.78 -1.14
CA TRP A 117 7.53 -2.03 -0.56
C TRP A 117 6.65 -1.83 0.69
N CYS A 118 6.91 -0.81 1.49
CA CYS A 118 6.06 -0.42 2.62
C CYS A 118 4.65 -0.05 2.14
N GLN A 119 4.54 0.77 1.08
CA GLN A 119 3.24 1.19 0.53
C GLN A 119 2.48 -0.01 -0.06
N LEU A 120 3.15 -0.85 -0.84
CA LEU A 120 2.54 -2.08 -1.36
C LEU A 120 2.03 -2.98 -0.21
N THR A 121 2.85 -3.20 0.82
CA THR A 121 2.60 -4.23 1.84
C THR A 121 1.59 -3.81 2.91
N CYS A 122 1.68 -2.57 3.38
CA CYS A 122 1.07 -2.15 4.65
C CYS A 122 0.19 -0.90 4.54
N SER A 123 0.16 -0.20 3.39
CA SER A 123 -0.61 1.04 3.27
C SER A 123 -2.07 0.85 3.68
N PRO A 124 -2.65 1.75 4.49
CA PRO A 124 -4.07 1.68 4.83
C PRO A 124 -5.00 1.97 3.64
N LYS A 125 -4.44 2.28 2.46
CA LYS A 125 -5.18 2.66 1.25
C LYS A 125 -4.87 1.77 0.06
N GLN A 126 -4.52 0.51 0.30
CA GLN A 126 -4.11 -0.42 -0.76
C GLN A 126 -5.06 -0.45 -1.96
N SER A 127 -6.37 -0.53 -1.73
CA SER A 127 -7.37 -0.63 -2.81
C SER A 127 -7.34 0.53 -3.80
N SER A 128 -6.81 1.70 -3.40
CA SER A 128 -6.70 2.87 -4.28
C SER A 128 -5.64 2.73 -5.38
N PHE A 129 -4.69 1.79 -5.23
CA PHE A 129 -3.59 1.59 -6.17
C PHE A 129 -3.20 0.12 -6.41
N LEU A 130 -3.91 -0.83 -5.79
CA LEU A 130 -3.58 -2.24 -5.83
C LEU A 130 -4.81 -3.07 -6.11
N ASN A 131 -4.74 -3.91 -7.14
CA ASN A 131 -5.81 -4.81 -7.53
C ASN A 131 -5.32 -6.26 -7.50
N VAL A 132 -6.06 -7.15 -6.84
CA VAL A 132 -5.79 -8.60 -6.90
C VAL A 132 -6.40 -9.14 -8.19
N THR A 133 -5.58 -9.71 -9.07
CA THR A 133 -6.01 -10.24 -10.37
C THR A 133 -6.04 -11.76 -10.44
N GLY A 134 -5.42 -12.43 -9.46
CA GLY A 134 -5.35 -13.88 -9.39
C GLY A 134 -5.19 -14.36 -7.97
N THR A 135 -5.84 -15.48 -7.66
CA THR A 135 -5.78 -16.13 -6.35
C THR A 135 -5.56 -17.63 -6.50
N VAL A 136 -5.11 -18.27 -5.43
CA VAL A 136 -4.94 -19.73 -5.33
C VAL A 136 -5.52 -20.18 -3.99
N ASP A 137 -6.03 -21.41 -3.93
CA ASP A 137 -6.52 -21.99 -2.67
C ASP A 137 -5.37 -22.19 -1.68
N ALA A 138 -5.64 -21.88 -0.42
CA ALA A 138 -4.74 -22.00 0.71
C ALA A 138 -5.53 -22.53 1.92
N GLU A 139 -5.82 -23.83 1.91
CA GLU A 139 -6.52 -24.53 3.00
C GLU A 139 -7.89 -23.88 3.33
N GLY A 140 -8.71 -23.65 2.30
CA GLY A 140 -10.04 -23.03 2.44
C GLY A 140 -10.02 -21.50 2.58
N LYS A 141 -8.86 -20.87 2.46
CA LYS A 141 -8.70 -19.43 2.24
C LYS A 141 -8.24 -19.16 0.81
N ALA A 142 -8.42 -17.93 0.34
CA ALA A 142 -7.81 -17.49 -0.91
C ALA A 142 -6.49 -16.77 -0.60
N ALA A 143 -5.39 -17.24 -1.19
CA ALA A 143 -4.10 -16.55 -1.19
C ALA A 143 -3.92 -15.73 -2.47
N VAL A 144 -3.36 -14.53 -2.33
CA VAL A 144 -3.04 -13.65 -3.47
C VAL A 144 -1.91 -14.27 -4.29
N GLN A 145 -2.17 -14.49 -5.59
CA GLN A 145 -1.21 -15.05 -6.54
C GLN A 145 -0.72 -13.98 -7.53
N GLU A 146 -1.60 -13.09 -7.97
CA GLU A 146 -1.29 -12.04 -8.95
C GLU A 146 -1.93 -10.72 -8.54
N ILE A 147 -1.20 -9.64 -8.81
CA ILE A 147 -1.62 -8.26 -8.49
C ILE A 147 -1.28 -7.33 -9.65
N GLN A 148 -2.07 -6.28 -9.80
CA GLN A 148 -1.71 -5.08 -10.56
C GLN A 148 -1.44 -3.94 -9.57
N TYR A 149 -0.20 -3.44 -9.59
CA TYR A 149 0.21 -2.32 -8.76
C TYR A 149 0.33 -1.05 -9.61
N HIS A 150 -0.60 -0.12 -9.40
CA HIS A 150 -0.65 1.14 -10.11
C HIS A 150 0.24 2.17 -9.41
N VAL A 151 1.37 2.52 -10.04
CA VAL A 151 2.33 3.47 -9.49
C VAL A 151 2.57 4.60 -10.48
N THR A 152 2.67 5.83 -10.00
CA THR A 152 2.92 6.98 -10.86
C THR A 152 4.33 6.95 -11.43
N ASN A 153 4.49 7.41 -12.67
CA ASN A 153 5.80 7.54 -13.32
C ASN A 153 6.78 8.38 -12.48
N THR A 154 6.29 9.45 -11.85
CA THR A 154 7.09 10.30 -10.96
C THR A 154 7.65 9.53 -9.77
N PHE A 155 6.82 8.69 -9.13
CA PHE A 155 7.25 7.89 -7.99
C PHE A 155 8.31 6.87 -8.39
N VAL A 156 8.04 6.04 -9.41
CA VAL A 156 9.00 4.99 -9.84
C VAL A 156 10.28 5.59 -10.42
N SER A 157 10.19 6.70 -11.17
CA SER A 157 11.37 7.40 -11.69
C SER A 157 12.17 8.04 -10.57
N GLY A 158 11.51 8.57 -9.53
CA GLY A 158 12.18 9.09 -8.33
C GLY A 158 12.98 8.00 -7.61
N VAL A 159 12.36 6.84 -7.36
CA VAL A 159 13.05 5.68 -6.78
C VAL A 159 14.23 5.27 -7.65
N PHE A 160 14.02 5.03 -8.95
CA PHE A 160 15.08 4.62 -9.88
C PHE A 160 16.24 5.61 -9.94
N ASN A 161 15.94 6.90 -10.13
CA ASN A 161 16.96 7.94 -10.26
C ASN A 161 17.76 8.13 -8.96
N SER A 162 17.15 7.91 -7.80
CA SER A 162 17.86 7.92 -6.53
C SER A 162 18.87 6.77 -6.41
N CYS A 163 18.64 5.65 -7.10
CA CYS A 163 19.42 4.42 -6.97
C CYS A 163 20.37 4.11 -8.14
N ARG A 164 20.18 4.71 -9.32
CA ARG A 164 20.83 4.30 -10.59
C ARG A 164 22.36 4.31 -10.59
N TYR A 165 23.01 5.06 -9.70
CA TYR A 165 24.47 5.14 -9.60
C TYR A 165 25.04 4.50 -8.33
N VAL A 166 24.21 3.90 -7.48
CA VAL A 166 24.68 3.23 -6.26
C VAL A 166 25.51 2.01 -6.65
N GLN A 167 26.71 1.93 -6.08
CA GLN A 167 27.63 0.80 -6.27
C GLN A 167 27.49 -0.19 -5.12
N ASP A 168 27.45 -1.47 -5.46
CA ASP A 168 27.52 -2.57 -4.51
C ASP A 168 28.85 -2.52 -3.73
N PRO A 169 28.83 -2.58 -2.38
CA PRO A 169 30.03 -2.45 -1.58
C PRO A 169 31.13 -3.48 -1.86
N SER A 170 30.75 -4.68 -2.28
CA SER A 170 31.65 -5.84 -2.42
C SER A 170 32.24 -5.98 -3.82
N THR A 171 31.49 -5.61 -4.86
CA THR A 171 31.88 -5.79 -6.27
C THR A 171 32.19 -4.49 -7.00
N ASN A 172 31.85 -3.33 -6.42
CA ASN A 172 31.90 -2.01 -7.06
C ASN A 172 31.07 -1.89 -8.36
N GLN A 173 30.23 -2.87 -8.68
CA GLN A 173 29.28 -2.79 -9.80
C GLN A 173 28.04 -1.98 -9.39
N ARG A 174 27.34 -1.39 -10.36
CA ARG A 174 26.07 -0.68 -10.07
C ARG A 174 25.01 -1.69 -9.61
N VAL A 175 24.38 -1.43 -8.46
CA VAL A 175 23.33 -2.30 -7.91
C VAL A 175 22.20 -2.50 -8.90
N MET A 176 21.75 -1.44 -9.57
CA MET A 176 20.68 -1.55 -10.57
C MET A 176 21.06 -2.42 -11.77
N ASN A 177 22.35 -2.52 -12.13
CA ASN A 177 22.78 -3.45 -13.17
C ASN A 177 22.70 -4.90 -12.68
N ILE A 178 23.02 -5.16 -11.42
CA ILE A 178 22.92 -6.48 -10.80
C ILE A 178 21.43 -6.90 -10.72
N MET A 179 20.59 -6.06 -10.11
CA MET A 179 19.17 -6.35 -9.89
C MET A 179 18.39 -6.54 -11.20
N CYS A 180 18.70 -5.74 -12.22
CA CYS A 180 17.98 -5.80 -13.49
C CYS A 180 18.67 -6.69 -14.53
N ARG A 181 19.70 -7.47 -14.15
CA ARG A 181 20.49 -8.30 -15.08
C ARG A 181 20.95 -7.51 -16.33
N GLY A 182 21.39 -6.27 -16.11
CA GLY A 182 21.85 -5.34 -17.15
C GLY A 182 20.76 -4.60 -17.94
N LYS A 183 19.47 -4.90 -17.75
CA LYS A 183 18.38 -4.36 -18.59
C LYS A 183 17.85 -3.00 -18.17
N CYS A 184 18.16 -2.50 -16.97
CA CYS A 184 17.61 -1.22 -16.48
C CYS A 184 18.16 0.04 -17.18
N LEU A 185 19.25 -0.08 -17.95
CA LEU A 185 19.83 1.03 -18.71
C LEU A 185 19.51 0.95 -20.21
N THR A 186 18.89 -0.13 -20.65
CA THR A 186 18.25 -0.22 -21.97
C THR A 186 16.80 0.24 -21.79
N PHE A 187 16.34 1.19 -22.60
CA PHE A 187 15.05 1.89 -22.50
C PHE A 187 13.77 1.03 -22.66
N HIS A 188 13.75 -0.19 -22.10
CA HIS A 188 12.59 -1.08 -22.07
C HIS A 188 12.30 -1.49 -20.62
N CYS A 189 11.66 -0.58 -19.88
CA CYS A 189 10.68 -0.96 -18.87
C CYS A 189 9.34 -1.15 -19.57
#